data_AF-A0A7X7I463-F1
#
_entry.id   AF-A0A7X7I463-F1
#
_cell.length_a   1.000
_cell.length_b   1.000
_cell.length_c   1.000
_cell.angle_alpha   90.00
_cell.angle_beta   90.00
_cell.angle_gamma   90.00
#
_symmetry.space_group_name_H-M   'P 1'
#
loop_
_entity.id
_entity.type
_entity.pdbx_description
1 polymer ?
#
loop_
_entity_poly.entity_id
_entity_poly.type
_entity_poly.pdbx_seq_one_letter_code
_entity_poly.pdbx_strand_id
1 'polypeptide(L)'
;MRVCRVLVCLLVVFFSSAAFASPPAEETEDLAVLFQSIVESKSAAEDIQVFRFGVVDWKGESVTSQGKAPLPSTSPQDQMLAKRGALTDARRNLLCLLYEIRHGLPEKITSIEIEGDVVDGQVDFQGVKDGVYTVEVTVPLKRFFTESRIVRADVR
;
A
#
# COMPACT_ATOMS: atom_id res chain seq x y z
N MET A 1 -74.33 19.61 14.06
CA MET A 1 -73.70 19.42 12.73
C MET A 1 -72.29 19.99 12.78
N ARG A 2 -71.33 19.17 12.33
CA ARG A 2 -69.92 19.47 11.93
C ARG A 2 -68.97 20.04 12.99
N VAL A 3 -68.35 19.10 13.69
CA VAL A 3 -67.08 19.21 14.42
C VAL A 3 -65.94 19.30 13.39
N CYS A 4 -65.23 20.43 13.35
CA CYS A 4 -63.97 20.56 12.60
C CYS A 4 -62.85 19.87 13.40
N ARG A 5 -62.45 18.67 12.98
CA ARG A 5 -61.25 18.00 13.46
C ARG A 5 -60.04 18.52 12.69
N VAL A 6 -59.16 19.21 13.41
CA VAL A 6 -57.82 19.62 12.96
C VAL A 6 -56.98 18.36 12.75
N LEU A 7 -56.62 18.07 11.50
CA LEU A 7 -55.73 16.97 11.13
C LEU A 7 -54.29 17.49 11.24
N VAL A 8 -53.61 17.13 12.32
CA VAL A 8 -52.17 17.40 12.51
C VAL A 8 -51.39 16.35 11.71
N CYS A 9 -50.79 16.76 10.60
CA CYS A 9 -49.85 15.94 9.84
C CYS A 9 -48.54 15.82 10.64
N LEU A 10 -48.36 14.68 11.32
CA LEU A 10 -47.12 14.29 11.99
C LEU A 10 -46.08 13.92 10.90
N LEU A 11 -45.15 14.84 10.63
CA LEU A 11 -43.99 14.60 9.78
C LEU A 11 -43.03 13.65 10.50
N VAL A 12 -43.07 12.37 10.14
CA VAL A 12 -42.10 11.36 10.57
C VAL A 12 -40.80 11.63 9.82
N VAL A 13 -39.85 12.27 10.49
CA VAL A 13 -38.47 12.41 10.00
C VAL A 13 -37.78 11.06 10.19
N PHE A 14 -37.76 10.24 9.14
CA PHE A 14 -36.86 9.10 9.04
C PHE A 14 -35.43 9.63 8.91
N PHE A 15 -34.72 9.76 10.04
CA PHE A 15 -33.28 9.89 10.02
C PHE A 15 -32.68 8.51 9.72
N SER A 16 -32.09 8.40 8.54
CA SER A 16 -31.39 7.24 8.01
C SER A 16 -30.44 6.62 9.04
N SER A 17 -30.63 5.34 9.30
CA SER A 17 -29.66 4.51 10.01
C SER A 17 -28.34 4.53 9.23
N ALA A 18 -27.28 5.03 9.86
CA ALA A 18 -25.92 4.78 9.42
C ALA A 18 -25.63 3.28 9.60
N ALA A 19 -25.90 2.50 8.56
CA ALA A 19 -25.36 1.16 8.45
C ALA A 19 -23.86 1.30 8.19
N PHE A 20 -23.06 1.22 9.26
CA PHE A 20 -21.66 0.85 9.15
C PHE A 20 -21.61 -0.54 8.50
N ALA A 21 -21.35 -0.59 7.20
CA ALA A 21 -20.97 -1.81 6.54
C ALA A 21 -19.58 -2.20 7.05
N SER A 22 -19.53 -3.15 7.99
CA SER A 22 -18.30 -3.89 8.26
C SER A 22 -17.87 -4.59 6.96
N PRO A 23 -16.58 -4.58 6.59
CA PRO A 23 -16.11 -5.38 5.47
C PRO A 23 -16.33 -6.88 5.80
N PRO A 24 -16.64 -7.73 4.80
CA PRO A 24 -16.89 -9.14 5.02
C PRO A 24 -15.61 -9.82 5.57
N ALA A 25 -15.74 -10.53 6.69
CA ALA A 25 -14.65 -11.21 7.39
C ALA A 25 -14.02 -12.39 6.60
N GLU A 26 -14.60 -12.77 5.46
CA GLU A 26 -14.16 -13.93 4.69
C GLU A 26 -12.90 -13.66 3.84
N GLU A 27 -12.65 -12.43 3.36
CA GLU A 27 -11.41 -12.11 2.62
C GLU A 27 -10.17 -12.07 3.53
N THR A 28 -10.35 -11.80 4.83
CA THR A 28 -9.25 -11.65 5.79
C THR A 28 -8.63 -12.96 6.26
N GLU A 29 -9.41 -14.05 6.31
CA GLU A 29 -8.88 -15.36 6.71
C GLU A 29 -7.98 -15.95 5.62
N ASP A 30 -8.33 -15.77 4.34
CA ASP A 30 -7.56 -16.28 3.21
C ASP A 30 -6.18 -15.58 3.07
N LEU A 31 -6.15 -14.25 3.28
CA LEU A 31 -4.90 -13.48 3.27
C LEU A 31 -3.95 -13.83 4.42
N ALA A 32 -4.49 -14.13 5.61
CA ALA A 32 -3.68 -14.52 6.76
C ALA A 32 -3.04 -15.90 6.56
N VAL A 33 -3.77 -16.85 5.97
CA VAL A 33 -3.25 -18.18 5.63
C VAL A 33 -2.22 -18.09 4.50
N LEU A 34 -2.49 -17.30 3.46
CA LEU A 34 -1.53 -17.02 2.38
C LEU A 34 -0.23 -16.40 2.96
N PHE A 35 -0.35 -15.38 3.81
CA PHE A 35 0.78 -14.76 4.49
C PHE A 35 1.62 -15.80 5.25
N GLN A 36 0.98 -16.61 6.09
CA GLN A 36 1.67 -17.60 6.90
C GLN A 36 2.41 -18.62 6.03
N SER A 37 1.77 -19.09 4.96
CA SER A 37 2.38 -20.04 4.01
C SER A 37 3.61 -19.44 3.30
N ILE A 38 3.54 -18.17 2.87
CA ILE A 38 4.65 -17.47 2.22
C ILE A 38 5.79 -17.30 3.21
N VAL A 39 5.52 -16.79 4.41
CA VAL A 39 6.54 -16.56 5.43
C VAL A 39 7.22 -17.85 5.85
N GLU A 40 6.48 -18.93 6.11
CA GLU A 40 7.07 -20.22 6.47
C GLU A 40 7.94 -20.77 5.34
N SER A 41 7.50 -20.65 4.09
CA SER A 41 8.27 -21.13 2.94
C SER A 41 9.56 -20.34 2.71
N LYS A 42 9.55 -19.01 2.93
CA LYS A 42 10.66 -18.11 2.62
C LYS A 42 11.65 -17.93 3.77
N SER A 43 11.15 -17.83 5.01
CA SER A 43 11.99 -17.76 6.20
C SER A 43 12.84 -19.00 6.41
N ALA A 44 12.37 -20.17 5.95
CA ALA A 44 13.17 -21.39 5.96
C ALA A 44 14.33 -21.37 4.95
N ALA A 45 14.27 -20.51 3.93
CA ALA A 45 15.26 -20.44 2.86
C ALA A 45 16.32 -19.35 3.10
N GLU A 46 15.91 -18.15 3.50
CA GLU A 46 16.80 -16.99 3.68
C GLU A 46 16.29 -16.05 4.79
N ASP A 47 17.20 -15.48 5.59
CA ASP A 47 16.87 -14.47 6.61
C ASP A 47 16.49 -13.12 5.96
N ILE A 48 17.30 -12.67 4.98
CA ILE A 48 17.08 -11.43 4.22
C ILE A 48 17.17 -11.76 2.73
N GLN A 49 16.13 -11.41 1.97
CA GLN A 49 16.08 -11.61 0.53
C GLN A 49 16.02 -10.26 -0.21
N VAL A 50 16.91 -10.09 -1.19
CA VAL A 50 16.97 -8.90 -2.05
C VAL A 50 16.17 -9.14 -3.33
N PHE A 51 15.25 -8.23 -3.62
CA PHE A 51 14.42 -8.20 -4.82
C PHE A 51 14.78 -6.98 -5.68
N ARG A 52 14.23 -6.89 -6.89
CA ARG A 52 14.52 -5.76 -7.80
C ARG A 52 14.00 -4.43 -7.25
N PHE A 53 12.88 -4.47 -6.53
CA PHE A 53 12.18 -3.29 -6.05
C PHE A 53 12.30 -3.04 -4.54
N GLY A 54 13.05 -3.87 -3.82
CA GLY A 54 13.29 -3.68 -2.39
C GLY A 54 13.89 -4.90 -1.72
N VAL A 55 13.86 -4.91 -0.40
CA VAL A 55 14.44 -5.95 0.44
C VAL A 55 13.37 -6.45 1.38
N VAL A 56 13.34 -7.76 1.60
CA VAL A 56 12.48 -8.40 2.59
C VAL A 56 13.35 -9.02 3.66
N ASP A 57 13.17 -8.58 4.90
CA ASP A 57 13.71 -9.23 6.09
C ASP A 57 12.61 -10.14 6.66
N TRP A 58 12.72 -11.43 6.36
CA TRP A 58 11.72 -12.43 6.76
C TRP A 58 11.73 -12.66 8.26
N LYS A 59 12.91 -12.54 8.88
CA LYS A 59 13.12 -12.79 10.30
C LYS A 59 12.88 -11.53 11.16
N GLY A 60 13.28 -10.38 10.66
CA GLY A 60 12.98 -9.06 11.22
C GLY A 60 11.57 -8.58 10.88
N GLU A 61 10.79 -9.36 10.13
CA GLU A 61 9.39 -9.12 9.77
C GLU A 61 9.16 -7.74 9.14
N SER A 62 10.01 -7.35 8.18
CA SER A 62 9.89 -6.06 7.51
C SER A 62 10.19 -6.10 6.01
N VAL A 63 9.66 -5.11 5.30
CA VAL A 63 9.87 -4.88 3.88
C VAL A 63 10.35 -3.45 3.70
N THR A 64 11.47 -3.27 3.01
CA THR A 64 12.06 -1.96 2.78
C THR A 64 12.17 -1.68 1.29
N SER A 65 11.82 -0.47 0.87
CA SER A 65 11.93 -0.01 -0.51
C SER A 65 12.43 1.42 -0.57
N GLN A 66 13.23 1.70 -1.60
CA GLN A 66 13.77 3.03 -1.86
C GLN A 66 12.97 3.71 -2.97
N GLY A 67 12.70 5.00 -2.79
CA GLY A 67 12.11 5.86 -3.81
C GLY A 67 12.98 7.06 -4.12
N LYS A 68 12.94 7.51 -5.37
CA LYS A 68 13.80 8.59 -5.88
C LYS A 68 13.01 9.61 -6.67
N ALA A 69 13.43 10.87 -6.57
CA ALA A 69 12.93 11.94 -7.44
C ALA A 69 14.02 12.97 -7.72
N PRO A 70 14.04 13.57 -8.92
CA PRO A 70 14.96 14.65 -9.23
C PRO A 70 14.69 15.85 -8.31
N LEU A 71 15.76 16.52 -7.90
CA LEU A 71 15.73 17.77 -7.15
C LEU A 71 16.41 18.86 -8.00
N PRO A 72 15.63 19.64 -8.78
CA PRO A 72 16.17 20.62 -9.72
C PRO A 72 16.92 21.77 -9.05
N SER A 73 16.49 22.16 -7.85
CA SER A 73 17.13 23.21 -7.06
C SER A 73 16.94 22.95 -5.56
N THR A 74 17.64 23.71 -4.73
CA THR A 74 17.51 23.64 -3.27
C THR A 74 16.36 24.49 -2.73
N SER A 75 15.49 25.04 -3.60
CA SER A 75 14.34 25.83 -3.16
C SER A 75 13.39 24.99 -2.29
N PRO A 76 12.72 25.58 -1.28
CA PRO A 76 11.78 24.83 -0.44
C PRO A 76 10.65 24.15 -1.22
N GLN A 77 10.20 24.77 -2.31
CA GLN A 77 9.15 24.25 -3.17
C GLN A 77 9.62 22.99 -3.91
N ASP A 78 10.81 23.04 -4.50
CA ASP A 78 11.39 21.89 -5.19
C ASP A 78 11.72 20.75 -4.24
N GLN A 79 12.20 21.05 -3.02
CA GLN A 79 12.42 20.04 -1.99
C GLN A 79 11.11 19.32 -1.60
N MET A 80 10.02 20.07 -1.45
CA MET A 80 8.72 19.49 -1.13
C MET A 80 8.20 18.60 -2.27
N LEU A 81 8.34 19.05 -3.53
CA LEU A 81 7.96 18.25 -4.69
C LEU A 81 8.82 17.00 -4.84
N ALA A 82 10.13 17.11 -4.69
CA ALA A 82 11.05 15.98 -4.76
C ALA A 82 10.76 14.97 -3.64
N LYS A 83 10.50 15.42 -2.40
CA LYS A 83 10.08 14.53 -1.31
C LYS A 83 8.80 13.76 -1.67
N ARG A 84 7.77 14.45 -2.19
CA ARG A 84 6.52 13.80 -2.61
C ARG A 84 6.72 12.82 -3.76
N GLY A 85 7.54 13.17 -4.73
CA GLY A 85 7.91 12.31 -5.84
C GLY A 85 8.62 11.04 -5.36
N ALA A 86 9.62 11.19 -4.49
CA ALA A 86 10.37 10.07 -3.95
C ALA A 86 9.49 9.14 -3.10
N LEU A 87 8.56 9.68 -2.30
CA LEU A 87 7.58 8.86 -1.57
C LEU A 87 6.62 8.11 -2.50
N THR A 88 6.20 8.75 -3.60
CA THR A 88 5.34 8.11 -4.61
C THR A 88 6.08 6.98 -5.33
N ASP A 89 7.35 7.19 -5.66
CA ASP A 89 8.22 6.18 -6.26
C ASP A 89 8.47 5.01 -5.30
N ALA A 90 8.72 5.28 -4.01
CA ALA A 90 8.86 4.23 -2.99
C ALA A 90 7.58 3.36 -2.88
N ARG A 91 6.40 4.00 -2.86
CA ARG A 91 5.11 3.28 -2.86
C ARG A 91 4.91 2.44 -4.12
N ARG A 92 5.24 2.98 -5.30
CA ARG A 92 5.23 2.24 -6.56
C ARG A 92 6.15 1.02 -6.50
N ASN A 93 7.37 1.19 -5.98
CA ASN A 93 8.33 0.11 -5.85
C ASN A 93 7.85 -0.95 -4.85
N LEU A 94 7.22 -0.57 -3.74
CA LEU A 94 6.57 -1.52 -2.82
C LEU A 94 5.45 -2.32 -3.52
N LEU A 95 4.65 -1.71 -4.39
CA LEU A 95 3.62 -2.43 -5.14
C LEU A 95 4.23 -3.42 -6.14
N CYS A 96 5.32 -3.02 -6.81
CA CYS A 96 6.07 -3.89 -7.71
C CYS A 96 6.74 -5.04 -6.95
N LEU A 97 7.25 -4.78 -5.74
CA LEU A 97 7.81 -5.78 -4.85
C LEU A 97 6.76 -6.79 -4.41
N LEU A 98 5.55 -6.33 -4.06
CA LEU A 98 4.44 -7.23 -3.70
C LEU A 98 4.14 -8.19 -4.85
N TYR A 99 4.14 -7.69 -6.09
CA TYR A 99 3.95 -8.50 -7.28
C TYR A 99 5.10 -9.49 -7.47
N GLU A 100 6.35 -9.03 -7.38
CA GLU A 100 7.54 -9.87 -7.54
C GLU A 100 7.58 -11.01 -6.51
N ILE A 101 7.16 -10.77 -5.27
CA ILE A 101 7.11 -11.80 -4.23
C ILE A 101 6.01 -12.83 -4.53
N ARG A 102 4.82 -12.38 -4.94
CA ARG A 102 3.66 -13.26 -5.14
C ARG A 102 3.72 -14.06 -6.44
N HIS A 103 4.26 -13.48 -7.50
CA HIS A 103 4.20 -14.03 -8.85
C HIS A 103 5.57 -14.29 -9.48
N GLY A 104 6.64 -13.76 -8.88
CA GLY A 104 7.93 -13.66 -9.55
C GLY A 104 7.91 -12.62 -10.66
N LEU A 105 9.07 -12.41 -11.27
CA LEU A 105 9.22 -11.55 -12.44
C LEU A 105 10.13 -12.24 -13.46
N PRO A 106 9.86 -12.09 -14.76
CA PRO A 106 10.74 -12.62 -15.80
C PRO A 106 12.12 -11.96 -15.73
N GLU A 107 13.16 -12.65 -16.21
CA GLU A 107 14.54 -12.10 -16.21
C GLU A 107 14.64 -10.80 -17.03
N LYS A 108 13.88 -10.71 -18.11
CA LYS A 108 13.82 -9.53 -18.98
C LYS A 108 12.41 -8.96 -18.91
N ILE A 109 12.32 -7.69 -18.50
CA ILE A 109 11.07 -6.92 -18.47
C ILE A 109 11.20 -5.79 -19.47
N THR A 110 10.24 -5.71 -20.38
CA THR A 110 10.05 -4.59 -21.30
C THR A 110 9.11 -3.54 -20.73
N SER A 111 8.06 -3.96 -20.02
CA SER A 111 7.12 -3.07 -19.34
C SER A 111 6.51 -3.69 -18.09
N ILE A 112 6.28 -2.87 -17.07
CA ILE A 112 5.59 -3.24 -15.83
C ILE A 112 4.54 -2.17 -15.49
N GLU A 113 3.28 -2.58 -15.52
CA GLU A 113 2.14 -1.77 -15.11
C GLU A 113 1.38 -2.53 -14.03
N ILE A 114 1.38 -2.01 -12.80
CA ILE A 114 0.69 -2.62 -11.67
C ILE A 114 -0.19 -1.55 -11.03
N GLU A 115 -1.48 -1.84 -10.95
CA GLU A 115 -2.49 -1.02 -10.28
C GLU A 115 -2.87 -1.70 -8.98
N GLY A 116 -2.98 -0.91 -7.91
CA GLY A 116 -3.28 -1.42 -6.58
C GLY A 116 -2.93 -0.42 -5.50
N ASP A 117 -3.08 -0.88 -4.26
CA ASP A 117 -2.86 -0.10 -3.05
C ASP A 117 -1.77 -0.75 -2.21
N VAL A 118 -0.93 0.09 -1.62
CA VAL A 118 0.11 -0.33 -0.68
C VAL A 118 -0.12 0.41 0.63
N VAL A 119 -0.01 -0.34 1.71
CA VAL A 119 -0.04 0.22 3.05
C VAL A 119 1.04 1.28 3.28
N ASP A 120 0.72 2.31 4.04
CA ASP A 120 1.70 3.33 4.40
C ASP A 120 2.81 2.77 5.30
N GLY A 121 4.05 3.04 4.90
CA GLY A 121 5.26 2.71 5.64
C GLY A 121 5.86 3.90 6.40
N GLN A 122 6.82 3.58 7.25
CA GLN A 122 7.66 4.55 7.96
C GLN A 122 8.81 4.99 7.06
N VAL A 123 9.16 6.27 7.08
CA VAL A 123 10.34 6.79 6.40
C VAL A 123 11.54 6.71 7.34
N ASP A 124 12.46 5.79 7.09
CA ASP A 124 13.64 5.59 7.94
C ASP A 124 14.83 6.44 7.50
N PHE A 125 14.87 6.79 6.21
CA PHE A 125 15.88 7.66 5.64
C PHE A 125 15.27 8.66 4.66
N GLN A 126 15.80 9.88 4.68
CA GLN A 126 15.57 10.88 3.65
C GLN A 126 16.86 11.69 3.43
N GLY A 127 17.23 11.90 2.17
CA GLY A 127 18.47 12.61 1.84
C GLY A 127 18.55 13.03 0.39
N VAL A 128 19.56 13.84 0.08
CA VAL A 128 19.85 14.29 -1.28
C VAL A 128 21.25 13.84 -1.67
N LYS A 129 21.36 13.20 -2.82
CA LYS A 129 22.64 12.81 -3.41
C LYS A 129 22.59 13.05 -4.91
N ASP A 130 23.60 13.71 -5.47
CA ASP A 130 23.76 13.93 -6.91
C ASP A 130 22.51 14.54 -7.59
N GLY A 131 21.86 15.50 -6.93
CA GLY A 131 20.63 16.14 -7.43
C GLY A 131 19.38 15.25 -7.38
N VAL A 132 19.41 14.15 -6.63
CA VAL A 132 18.28 13.24 -6.45
C VAL A 132 17.89 13.19 -4.98
N TYR A 133 16.63 13.48 -4.70
CA TYR A 133 16.02 13.24 -3.40
C TYR A 133 15.68 11.76 -3.28
N THR A 134 16.17 11.12 -2.22
CA THR A 134 16.01 9.70 -1.96
C THR A 134 15.30 9.50 -0.63
N VAL A 135 14.34 8.60 -0.59
CA VAL A 135 13.69 8.14 0.65
C VAL A 135 13.79 6.63 0.75
N GLU A 136 13.88 6.14 1.97
CA GLU A 136 13.74 4.72 2.29
C GLU A 136 12.50 4.53 3.15
N VAL A 137 11.63 3.61 2.74
CA VAL A 137 10.36 3.34 3.38
C VAL A 137 10.33 1.89 3.83
N THR A 138 10.03 1.67 5.11
CA THR A 138 9.88 0.34 5.70
C THR A 138 8.45 0.10 6.14
N VAL A 139 7.96 -1.10 5.85
CA VAL A 139 6.63 -1.57 6.18
C VAL A 139 6.74 -2.88 6.97
N PRO A 140 5.99 -3.06 8.08
CA PRO A 140 5.89 -4.36 8.73
C PRO A 140 5.36 -5.43 7.78
N LEU A 141 6.04 -6.58 7.71
CA LEU A 141 5.78 -7.63 6.73
C LEU A 141 4.32 -8.11 6.75
N LYS A 142 3.78 -8.33 7.95
CA LYS A 142 2.38 -8.72 8.12
C LYS A 142 1.44 -7.71 7.46
N ARG A 143 1.59 -6.43 7.77
CA ARG A 143 0.76 -5.35 7.19
C ARG A 143 0.94 -5.27 5.69
N PHE A 144 2.17 -5.41 5.21
CA PHE A 144 2.47 -5.40 3.78
C PHE A 144 1.65 -6.44 3.02
N PHE A 145 1.53 -7.67 3.52
CA PHE A 145 0.74 -8.71 2.85
C PHE A 145 -0.77 -8.63 3.08
N THR A 146 -1.22 -8.18 4.25
CA THR A 146 -2.65 -8.20 4.60
C THR A 146 -3.39 -6.93 4.20
N GLU A 147 -2.71 -5.77 4.18
CA GLU A 147 -3.32 -4.47 3.89
C GLU A 147 -3.03 -3.98 2.46
N SER A 148 -2.03 -4.54 1.77
CA SER A 148 -1.73 -4.18 0.38
C SER A 148 -2.41 -5.12 -0.61
N ARG A 149 -2.84 -4.57 -1.75
CA ARG A 149 -3.64 -5.29 -2.75
C ARG A 149 -3.17 -4.92 -4.16
N ILE A 150 -3.00 -5.94 -4.99
CA ILE A 150 -2.86 -5.77 -6.45
C ILE A 150 -4.25 -5.94 -7.06
N VAL A 151 -4.69 -4.95 -7.82
CA VAL A 151 -5.97 -4.94 -8.53
C VAL A 151 -5.80 -5.43 -9.96
N ARG A 152 -4.74 -4.97 -10.63
CA ARG A 152 -4.41 -5.34 -12.01
C ARG A 152 -2.90 -5.33 -12.21
N ALA A 153 -2.41 -6.23 -13.04
CA ALA A 153 -1.01 -6.24 -13.47
C ALA A 153 -0.88 -6.63 -14.94
N ASP A 154 0.00 -5.94 -15.66
CA ASP A 154 0.48 -6.28 -17.00
C ASP A 154 2.01 -6.23 -16.98
N VAL A 155 2.64 -7.38 -17.18
CA VAL A 155 4.10 -7.55 -17.15
C VAL A 155 4.51 -8.26 -18.42
N ARG A 156 5.39 -7.62 -19.20
CA ARG A 156 5.84 -8.10 -20.52
C ARG A 156 7.35 -8.06 -20.64
#